data_AF-A0A6P0F4G0-F1
#
_entry.id   AF-A0A6P0F4G0-F1
#
_cell.length_a   1.000
_cell.length_b   1.000
_cell.length_c   1.000
_cell.angle_alpha   90.00
_cell.angle_beta   90.00
_cell.angle_gamma   90.00
#
_symmetry.space_group_name_H-M   'P 1'
#
loop_
_entity.id
_entity.type
_entity.pdbx_description
1 polymer ?
#
loop_
_entity_poly.entity_id
_entity_poly.type
_entity_poly.pdbx_seq_one_letter_code
_entity_poly.pdbx_strand_id
1 'polypeptide(L)'
;MTSFDRQAVLRLSETLHSACSEHFSISPHRIREATIRAFGFNSEAAWLAHIDQKPDWIGINFDMLTFVMELAQMTKSWPTAEAVGALASGVRLTLNIAFDPSRQHPRYTNTTYELHAAFSGLDGHVWARPPVVVLPEFFSGKPGDVFRREKFRVDSSWQHRSFPDNELHQEKGQAFGRNILTARLIDNEWQGGLFVYDPEDQKDDRNVRKNAHAALSRAVLASVLPGFRCRVYRPNQYDQRARRVEMFLDPSILAQLHGVDLIFKVPQIGGWRAHVIHPHRYAGLNEVPDEPSGRLHDGFWACDLYFHPGHSGVEQASDFDLKMAFYGVMRERLREMLGNAAHRL
;
A
#
# COMPACT_ATOMS: atom_id res chain seq x y z
N MET A 1 13.77 -23.13 -8.10
CA MET A 1 12.48 -22.96 -8.78
C MET A 1 11.45 -23.77 -8.01
N THR A 2 10.51 -23.09 -7.37
CA THR A 2 9.33 -23.71 -6.73
C THR A 2 8.31 -24.03 -7.82
N SER A 3 8.06 -25.31 -8.04
CA SER A 3 7.03 -25.82 -8.96
C SER A 3 5.70 -25.95 -8.24
N PHE A 4 4.63 -25.35 -8.76
CA PHE A 4 3.29 -25.45 -8.18
C PHE A 4 2.41 -26.38 -9.02
N ASP A 5 2.18 -27.59 -8.51
CA ASP A 5 1.10 -28.44 -9.03
C ASP A 5 -0.29 -27.93 -8.58
N ARG A 6 -1.36 -28.61 -9.02
CA ARG A 6 -2.74 -28.30 -8.63
C ARG A 6 -2.91 -28.14 -7.11
N GLN A 7 -2.37 -29.08 -6.33
CA GLN A 7 -2.54 -29.08 -4.87
C GLN A 7 -1.72 -27.96 -4.23
N ALA A 8 -0.56 -27.62 -4.77
CA ALA A 8 0.27 -26.52 -4.31
C ALA A 8 -0.42 -25.17 -4.49
N VAL A 9 -1.12 -24.94 -5.61
CA VAL A 9 -1.91 -23.71 -5.82
C VAL A 9 -3.05 -23.58 -4.80
N LEU A 10 -3.81 -24.67 -4.57
CA LEU A 10 -4.89 -24.67 -3.58
C LEU A 10 -4.37 -24.44 -2.16
N ARG A 11 -3.31 -25.17 -1.77
CA ARG A 11 -2.65 -25.01 -0.46
C ARG A 11 -2.08 -23.61 -0.26
N LEU A 12 -1.52 -22.99 -1.30
CA LEU A 12 -1.05 -21.60 -1.25
C LEU A 12 -2.22 -20.66 -0.92
N SER A 13 -3.35 -20.79 -1.61
CA SER A 13 -4.53 -19.95 -1.36
C SER A 13 -5.10 -20.12 0.06
N GLU A 14 -5.13 -21.35 0.58
CA GLU A 14 -5.60 -21.66 1.93
C GLU A 14 -4.63 -21.14 3.01
N THR A 15 -3.33 -21.33 2.80
CA THR A 15 -2.28 -20.83 3.70
C THR A 15 -2.31 -19.31 3.77
N LEU A 16 -2.48 -18.65 2.62
CA LEU A 16 -2.62 -17.19 2.57
C LEU A 16 -3.86 -16.70 3.28
N HIS A 17 -5.00 -17.36 3.09
CA HIS A 17 -6.22 -17.03 3.79
C HIS A 17 -6.05 -17.17 5.31
N SER A 18 -5.43 -18.26 5.77
CA SER A 18 -5.13 -18.46 7.19
C SER A 18 -4.26 -17.33 7.75
N ALA A 19 -3.16 -17.00 7.06
CA ALA A 19 -2.26 -15.91 7.46
C ALA A 19 -2.97 -14.54 7.50
N CYS A 20 -3.89 -14.29 6.57
CA CYS A 20 -4.70 -13.06 6.60
C CYS A 20 -5.66 -13.03 7.79
N SER A 21 -6.27 -14.17 8.12
CA SER A 21 -7.37 -14.26 9.11
C SER A 21 -6.96 -13.85 10.52
N GLU A 22 -5.67 -13.95 10.85
CA GLU A 22 -5.10 -13.46 12.11
C GLU A 22 -5.14 -11.92 12.22
N HIS A 23 -5.17 -11.23 11.08
CA HIS A 23 -5.05 -9.78 11.00
C HIS A 23 -6.33 -9.08 10.54
N PHE A 24 -6.95 -9.61 9.49
CA PHE A 24 -8.13 -9.02 8.87
C PHE A 24 -8.96 -10.05 8.08
N SER A 25 -10.25 -9.79 7.95
CA SER A 25 -11.15 -10.63 7.16
C SER A 25 -10.99 -10.36 5.66
N ILE A 26 -10.92 -11.43 4.87
CA ILE A 26 -10.89 -11.43 3.42
C ILE A 26 -11.53 -12.73 2.92
N SER A 27 -12.24 -12.67 1.79
CA SER A 27 -12.88 -13.87 1.23
C SER A 27 -11.83 -14.84 0.70
N PRO A 28 -11.89 -16.15 1.06
CA PRO A 28 -10.96 -17.16 0.54
C PRO A 28 -11.08 -17.31 -0.99
N HIS A 29 -12.29 -17.15 -1.53
CA HIS A 29 -12.52 -17.17 -2.98
C HIS A 29 -11.76 -16.05 -3.70
N ARG A 30 -11.72 -14.83 -3.14
CA ARG A 30 -10.99 -13.71 -3.76
C ARG A 30 -9.48 -13.95 -3.76
N ILE A 31 -8.94 -14.53 -2.69
CA ILE A 31 -7.52 -14.93 -2.63
C ILE A 31 -7.25 -15.97 -3.72
N ARG A 32 -8.06 -17.03 -3.79
CA ARG A 32 -7.88 -18.11 -4.77
C ARG A 32 -7.94 -17.60 -6.22
N GLU A 33 -8.96 -16.83 -6.56
CA GLU A 33 -9.11 -16.24 -7.90
C GLU A 33 -7.91 -15.35 -8.25
N ALA A 34 -7.41 -14.54 -7.32
CA ALA A 34 -6.21 -13.73 -7.54
C ALA A 34 -4.95 -14.59 -7.72
N THR A 35 -4.78 -15.65 -6.90
CA THR A 35 -3.67 -16.59 -7.02
C THR A 35 -3.66 -17.26 -8.39
N ILE A 36 -4.83 -17.67 -8.88
CA ILE A 36 -4.98 -18.32 -10.20
C ILE A 36 -4.65 -17.34 -11.33
N ARG A 37 -5.10 -16.08 -11.23
CA ARG A 37 -4.76 -15.02 -12.19
C ARG A 37 -3.27 -14.70 -12.21
N ALA A 38 -2.61 -14.76 -11.05
CA ALA A 38 -1.17 -14.59 -10.96
C ALA A 38 -0.38 -15.71 -11.66
N PHE A 39 -0.95 -16.90 -11.83
CA PHE A 39 -0.37 -17.96 -12.67
C PHE A 39 -0.71 -17.83 -14.17
N GLY A 40 -1.40 -16.76 -14.57
CA GLY A 40 -1.69 -16.45 -15.97
C GLY A 40 -3.04 -16.95 -16.50
N PHE A 41 -3.93 -17.44 -15.63
CA PHE A 41 -5.27 -17.87 -16.04
C PHE A 41 -6.29 -16.74 -15.87
N ASN A 42 -7.31 -16.69 -16.73
CA ASN A 42 -8.32 -15.64 -16.66
C ASN A 42 -9.32 -15.83 -15.51
N SER A 43 -9.49 -17.06 -15.01
CA SER A 43 -10.40 -17.40 -13.91
C SER A 43 -10.11 -18.78 -13.32
N GLU A 44 -10.68 -19.08 -12.14
CA GLU A 44 -10.66 -20.43 -11.55
C GLU A 44 -11.25 -21.49 -12.51
N ALA A 45 -12.35 -21.17 -13.20
CA ALA A 45 -12.95 -22.08 -14.17
C ALA A 45 -12.02 -22.37 -15.37
N ALA A 46 -11.33 -21.34 -15.89
CA ALA A 46 -10.37 -21.52 -16.99
C ALA A 46 -9.16 -22.36 -16.56
N TRP A 47 -8.72 -22.19 -15.30
CA TRP A 47 -7.65 -22.99 -14.72
C TRP A 47 -8.04 -24.45 -14.52
N LEU A 48 -9.23 -24.72 -13.98
CA LEU A 48 -9.74 -26.08 -13.81
C LEU A 48 -9.87 -26.79 -15.16
N ALA A 49 -10.45 -26.12 -16.17
CA ALA A 49 -10.54 -26.68 -17.52
C ALA A 49 -9.16 -26.98 -18.15
N HIS A 50 -8.15 -26.15 -17.86
CA HIS A 50 -6.78 -26.39 -18.31
C HIS A 50 -6.16 -27.62 -17.63
N ILE A 51 -6.32 -27.75 -16.32
CA ILE A 51 -5.80 -28.89 -15.55
C ILE A 51 -6.47 -30.19 -15.97
N ASP A 52 -7.77 -30.18 -16.25
CA ASP A 52 -8.48 -31.38 -16.72
C ASP A 52 -7.91 -31.88 -18.07
N GLN A 53 -7.43 -30.97 -18.92
CA GLN A 53 -6.78 -31.31 -20.19
C GLN A 53 -5.28 -31.63 -20.05
N LYS A 54 -4.62 -31.04 -19.04
CA LYS A 54 -3.19 -31.20 -18.75
C LYS A 54 -2.97 -31.42 -17.25
N PRO A 55 -3.17 -32.64 -16.74
CA PRO A 55 -3.05 -32.94 -15.31
C PRO A 55 -1.64 -32.68 -14.74
N ASP A 56 -0.61 -32.84 -15.58
CA ASP A 56 0.80 -32.61 -15.23
C ASP A 56 1.23 -31.14 -15.37
N TRP A 57 0.28 -30.20 -15.44
CA TRP A 57 0.59 -28.78 -15.49
C TRP A 57 1.31 -28.35 -14.19
N ILE A 58 2.37 -27.56 -14.37
CA ILE A 58 3.16 -26.99 -13.28
C ILE A 58 3.22 -25.48 -13.46
N GLY A 59 2.76 -24.75 -12.44
CA GLY A 59 2.97 -23.31 -12.31
C GLY A 59 4.41 -23.00 -11.93
N ILE A 60 5.12 -22.30 -12.81
CA ILE A 60 6.53 -21.92 -12.61
C ILE A 60 6.74 -20.40 -12.50
N ASN A 61 5.75 -19.58 -12.86
CA ASN A 61 5.82 -18.13 -12.84
C ASN A 61 4.58 -17.57 -12.12
N PHE A 62 4.72 -17.24 -10.84
CA PHE A 62 3.70 -16.51 -10.09
C PHE A 62 3.95 -15.01 -10.28
N ASP A 63 2.98 -14.27 -10.81
CA ASP A 63 3.08 -12.82 -11.00
C ASP A 63 2.51 -12.06 -9.79
N MET A 64 3.39 -11.64 -8.88
CA MET A 64 3.00 -10.88 -7.67
C MET A 64 2.30 -9.56 -7.97
N LEU A 65 2.70 -8.83 -9.02
CA LEU A 65 2.04 -7.56 -9.36
C LEU A 65 0.62 -7.84 -9.84
N THR A 66 0.43 -8.85 -10.69
CA THR A 66 -0.91 -9.27 -11.12
C THR A 66 -1.75 -9.75 -9.93
N PHE A 67 -1.18 -10.56 -9.02
CA PHE A 67 -1.86 -10.98 -7.80
C PHE A 67 -2.42 -9.80 -7.01
N VAL A 68 -1.57 -8.82 -6.69
CA VAL A 68 -1.97 -7.63 -5.90
C VAL A 68 -2.99 -6.78 -6.67
N MET A 69 -2.80 -6.55 -7.96
CA MET A 69 -3.73 -5.75 -8.78
C MET A 69 -5.14 -6.38 -8.85
N GLU A 70 -5.23 -7.67 -9.16
CA GLU A 70 -6.51 -8.38 -9.28
C GLU A 70 -7.21 -8.45 -7.92
N LEU A 71 -6.45 -8.70 -6.84
CA LEU A 71 -7.01 -8.71 -5.49
C LEU A 71 -7.50 -7.32 -5.06
N ALA A 72 -6.79 -6.24 -5.43
CA ALA A 72 -7.22 -4.87 -5.17
C ALA A 72 -8.53 -4.56 -5.90
N GLN A 73 -8.68 -5.00 -7.16
CA GLN A 73 -9.92 -4.83 -7.92
C GLN A 73 -11.11 -5.58 -7.32
N MET A 74 -10.90 -6.82 -6.84
CA MET A 74 -11.96 -7.63 -6.23
C MET A 74 -12.34 -7.16 -4.83
N THR A 75 -11.37 -6.67 -4.05
CA THR A 75 -11.60 -6.18 -2.68
C THR A 75 -11.97 -4.70 -2.62
N LYS A 76 -11.73 -3.95 -3.69
CA LYS A 76 -11.79 -2.47 -3.73
C LYS A 76 -10.90 -1.84 -2.65
N SER A 77 -9.78 -2.48 -2.33
CA SER A 77 -8.88 -2.05 -1.25
C SER A 77 -7.43 -2.38 -1.56
N TRP A 78 -6.68 -1.37 -2.00
CA TRP A 78 -5.22 -1.47 -2.16
C TRP A 78 -4.49 -1.90 -0.88
N PRO A 79 -4.75 -1.31 0.29
CA PRO A 79 -4.07 -1.73 1.52
C PRO A 79 -4.32 -3.20 1.86
N THR A 80 -5.52 -3.74 1.57
CA THR A 80 -5.80 -5.16 1.77
C THR A 80 -4.99 -6.02 0.81
N ALA A 81 -4.99 -5.68 -0.48
CA ALA A 81 -4.30 -6.47 -1.49
C ALA A 81 -2.78 -6.47 -1.30
N GLU A 82 -2.18 -5.31 -1.02
CA GLU A 82 -0.74 -5.19 -0.76
C GLU A 82 -0.33 -5.91 0.53
N ALA A 83 -1.17 -5.87 1.57
CA ALA A 83 -0.92 -6.62 2.79
C ALA A 83 -0.93 -8.14 2.54
N VAL A 84 -1.87 -8.63 1.72
CA VAL A 84 -1.89 -10.05 1.34
C VAL A 84 -0.67 -10.40 0.48
N GLY A 85 -0.23 -9.50 -0.41
CA GLY A 85 1.00 -9.67 -1.20
C GLY A 85 2.26 -9.75 -0.32
N ALA A 86 2.34 -8.95 0.75
CA ALA A 86 3.43 -9.03 1.71
C ALA A 86 3.44 -10.40 2.42
N LEU A 87 2.27 -10.88 2.88
CA LEU A 87 2.13 -12.20 3.50
C LEU A 87 2.49 -13.35 2.52
N ALA A 88 2.11 -13.20 1.24
CA ALA A 88 2.46 -14.13 0.15
C ALA A 88 3.96 -14.20 -0.09
N SER A 89 4.67 -13.11 0.18
CA SER A 89 6.13 -13.01 0.06
C SER A 89 6.86 -13.53 1.30
N GLY A 90 6.16 -14.13 2.26
CA GLY A 90 6.76 -14.71 3.47
C GLY A 90 6.87 -13.74 4.65
N VAL A 91 6.48 -12.48 4.50
CA VAL A 91 6.45 -11.52 5.62
C VAL A 91 5.44 -11.98 6.67
N ARG A 92 5.78 -11.82 7.94
CA ARG A 92 4.88 -12.07 9.08
C ARG A 92 4.82 -10.83 9.96
N LEU A 93 3.64 -10.57 10.50
CA LEU A 93 3.37 -9.44 11.40
C LEU A 93 2.94 -9.99 12.75
N THR A 94 3.50 -9.45 13.83
CA THR A 94 2.91 -9.53 15.17
C THR A 94 2.44 -8.14 15.55
N LEU A 95 1.14 -7.97 15.80
CA LEU A 95 0.55 -6.70 16.20
C LEU A 95 -0.12 -6.84 17.57
N ASN A 96 0.43 -6.16 18.57
CA ASN A 96 -0.09 -6.16 19.93
C ASN A 96 -0.80 -4.83 20.23
N ILE A 97 -1.98 -4.93 20.84
CA ILE A 97 -2.75 -3.80 21.37
C ILE A 97 -2.95 -4.01 22.86
N ALA A 98 -2.18 -3.30 23.69
CA ALA A 98 -2.18 -3.46 25.14
C ALA A 98 -2.77 -2.22 25.81
N PHE A 99 -3.63 -2.43 26.81
CA PHE A 99 -4.05 -1.33 27.66
C PHE A 99 -2.89 -0.95 28.57
N ASP A 100 -2.51 0.33 28.58
CA ASP A 100 -1.48 0.84 29.47
C ASP A 100 -2.07 1.96 30.36
N PRO A 101 -2.40 1.63 31.63
CA PRO A 101 -2.91 2.61 32.58
C PRO A 101 -1.92 3.75 32.87
N SER A 102 -0.61 3.54 32.70
CA SER A 102 0.40 4.55 33.02
C SER A 102 0.42 5.70 32.02
N ARG A 103 -0.01 5.45 30.78
CA ARG A 103 -0.19 6.47 29.73
C ARG A 103 -1.54 7.17 29.79
N GLN A 104 -2.45 6.72 30.67
CA GLN A 104 -3.72 7.39 30.89
C GLN A 104 -3.47 8.72 31.62
N HIS A 105 -3.35 9.80 30.85
CA HIS A 105 -3.10 11.10 31.43
C HIS A 105 -4.32 11.58 32.23
N PRO A 106 -4.18 12.03 33.49
CA PRO A 106 -5.33 12.39 34.35
C PRO A 106 -6.21 13.52 33.79
N ARG A 107 -5.66 14.36 32.91
CA ARG A 107 -6.39 15.48 32.27
C ARG A 107 -7.15 15.09 31.00
N TYR A 108 -6.92 13.89 30.45
CA TYR A 108 -7.58 13.45 29.22
C TYR A 108 -8.56 12.33 29.54
N THR A 109 -9.79 12.47 29.06
CA THR A 109 -10.86 11.48 29.23
C THR A 109 -10.78 10.33 28.22
N ASN A 110 -9.68 10.21 27.46
CA ASN A 110 -9.54 9.27 26.35
C ASN A 110 -8.96 7.96 26.83
N THR A 111 -9.57 6.81 26.51
CA THR A 111 -8.94 5.51 26.76
C THR A 111 -7.74 5.33 25.86
N THR A 112 -6.57 5.03 26.44
CA THR A 112 -5.30 4.92 25.71
C THR A 112 -4.77 3.50 25.70
N TYR A 113 -4.29 3.06 24.54
CA TYR A 113 -3.69 1.75 24.30
C TYR A 113 -2.30 1.93 23.70
N GLU A 114 -1.35 1.09 24.10
CA GLU A 114 -0.07 0.93 23.41
C GLU A 114 -0.23 -0.01 22.22
N LEU A 115 0.44 0.35 21.13
CA LEU A 115 0.49 -0.44 19.91
C LEU A 115 1.93 -0.79 19.59
N HIS A 116 2.17 -2.06 19.31
CA HIS A 116 3.48 -2.57 18.88
C HIS A 116 3.31 -3.49 17.67
N ALA A 117 3.91 -3.13 16.55
CA ALA A 117 3.98 -3.93 15.34
C ALA A 117 5.42 -4.39 15.13
N ALA A 118 5.66 -5.69 15.03
CA ALA A 118 6.95 -6.27 14.72
C ALA A 118 6.85 -7.17 13.50
N PHE A 119 7.85 -7.08 12.63
CA PHE A 119 7.92 -7.86 11.40
C PHE A 119 9.02 -8.92 11.45
N SER A 120 8.76 -10.05 10.82
CA SER A 120 9.77 -11.06 10.51
C SER A 120 9.64 -11.51 9.06
N GLY A 121 10.71 -12.12 8.52
CA GLY A 121 10.77 -12.49 7.10
C GLY A 121 10.96 -11.30 6.15
N LEU A 122 11.38 -10.14 6.66
CA LEU A 122 11.82 -9.01 5.84
C LEU A 122 13.30 -9.19 5.48
N ASP A 123 13.61 -9.22 4.19
CA ASP A 123 14.98 -9.19 3.72
C ASP A 123 15.62 -7.82 4.02
N GLY A 124 16.89 -7.83 4.40
CA GLY A 124 17.66 -6.62 4.75
C GLY A 124 17.76 -5.57 3.63
N HIS A 125 17.23 -5.86 2.44
CA HIS A 125 17.17 -4.95 1.30
C HIS A 125 16.04 -3.92 1.39
N VAL A 126 15.03 -4.12 2.26
CA VAL A 126 13.94 -3.14 2.47
C VAL A 126 14.45 -1.82 3.10
N TRP A 127 15.70 -1.79 3.56
CA TRP A 127 16.26 -0.71 4.39
C TRP A 127 16.97 0.42 3.68
N ALA A 128 17.18 0.37 2.36
CA ALA A 128 17.82 1.48 1.65
C ALA A 128 17.05 2.81 1.84
N ARG A 129 15.73 2.73 2.03
CA ARG A 129 14.87 3.79 2.56
C ARG A 129 13.85 3.18 3.52
N PRO A 130 13.81 3.59 4.81
CA PRO A 130 12.85 3.05 5.77
C PRO A 130 11.42 3.14 5.23
N PRO A 131 10.65 2.03 5.24
CA PRO A 131 9.26 2.05 4.80
C PRO A 131 8.46 3.08 5.58
N VAL A 132 7.70 3.91 4.86
CA VAL A 132 6.81 4.88 5.46
C VAL A 132 5.37 4.35 5.43
N VAL A 133 4.78 4.24 6.61
CA VAL A 133 3.40 3.80 6.83
C VAL A 133 2.47 5.00 6.77
N VAL A 134 1.39 4.90 6.01
CA VAL A 134 0.26 5.83 6.11
C VAL A 134 -0.70 5.28 7.15
N LEU A 135 -0.79 5.92 8.32
CA LEU A 135 -1.63 5.42 9.41
C LEU A 135 -3.13 5.53 9.06
N PRO A 136 -3.95 4.56 9.48
CA PRO A 136 -5.38 4.57 9.21
C PRO A 136 -6.10 5.64 10.04
N GLU A 137 -7.12 6.26 9.44
CA GLU A 137 -7.98 7.24 10.11
C GLU A 137 -9.39 6.66 10.35
N PHE A 138 -10.04 7.04 11.46
CA PHE A 138 -11.35 6.49 11.86
C PHE A 138 -12.35 7.59 12.20
N PHE A 139 -13.26 7.84 11.26
CA PHE A 139 -14.28 8.88 11.38
C PHE A 139 -15.69 8.29 11.33
N SER A 140 -16.63 8.94 12.00
CA SER A 140 -18.06 8.80 11.75
C SER A 140 -18.49 9.65 10.55
N GLY A 141 -19.51 9.20 9.81
CA GLY A 141 -20.03 9.91 8.64
C GLY A 141 -19.20 9.71 7.36
N LYS A 142 -19.73 10.19 6.23
CA LYS A 142 -19.07 10.16 4.91
C LYS A 142 -18.11 11.33 4.75
N PRO A 143 -17.11 11.22 3.85
CA PRO A 143 -16.32 12.38 3.43
C PRO A 143 -17.21 13.53 2.95
N GLY A 144 -17.02 14.72 3.53
CA GLY A 144 -17.79 15.93 3.20
C GLY A 144 -18.95 16.24 4.16
N ASP A 145 -19.28 15.33 5.08
CA ASP A 145 -20.34 15.56 6.07
C ASP A 145 -19.93 16.64 7.09
N VAL A 146 -20.83 17.60 7.35
CA VAL A 146 -20.61 18.70 8.31
C VAL A 146 -20.39 18.17 9.73
N PHE A 147 -20.99 17.03 10.08
CA PHE A 147 -20.88 16.40 11.41
C PHE A 147 -19.84 15.27 11.47
N ARG A 148 -18.93 15.19 10.49
CA ARG A 148 -17.87 14.18 10.48
C ARG A 148 -16.97 14.34 11.72
N ARG A 149 -16.94 13.32 12.58
CA ARG A 149 -16.17 13.33 13.83
C ARG A 149 -15.18 12.17 13.87
N GLU A 150 -13.96 12.42 14.31
CA GLU A 150 -12.99 11.35 14.56
C GLU A 150 -13.41 10.58 15.82
N LYS A 151 -13.60 9.26 15.70
CA LYS A 151 -14.03 8.41 16.83
C LYS A 151 -12.86 7.96 17.69
N PHE A 152 -11.77 7.59 17.02
CA PHE A 152 -10.52 7.16 17.63
C PHE A 152 -9.37 7.37 16.65
N ARG A 153 -8.14 7.39 17.16
CA ARG A 153 -6.93 7.65 16.37
C ARG A 153 -5.86 6.64 16.68
N VAL A 154 -5.17 6.19 15.64
CA VAL A 154 -3.86 5.56 15.74
C VAL A 154 -2.80 6.63 15.44
N ASP A 155 -1.83 6.79 16.33
CA ASP A 155 -0.71 7.72 16.14
C ASP A 155 0.61 7.04 16.48
N SER A 156 1.70 7.50 15.85
CA SER A 156 3.03 6.97 16.10
C SER A 156 3.67 7.59 17.33
N SER A 157 4.47 6.79 18.02
CA SER A 157 5.46 7.29 18.97
C SER A 157 6.40 8.27 18.25
N TRP A 158 6.89 9.28 18.98
CA TRP A 158 7.69 10.37 18.42
C TRP A 158 8.82 9.90 17.49
N GLN A 159 9.59 8.89 17.91
CA GLN A 159 10.73 8.34 17.15
C GLN A 159 10.33 7.71 15.80
N HIS A 160 9.09 7.21 15.70
CA HIS A 160 8.54 6.58 14.50
C HIS A 160 7.75 7.56 13.64
N ARG A 161 7.64 8.84 13.99
CA ARG A 161 6.99 9.82 13.12
C ARG A 161 7.88 10.08 11.90
N SER A 162 7.27 10.03 10.72
CA SER A 162 7.92 10.41 9.48
C SER A 162 7.43 11.80 9.09
N PHE A 163 8.34 12.75 8.94
CA PHE A 163 8.06 14.07 8.39
C PHE A 163 8.50 14.05 6.92
N PRO A 164 7.69 14.54 5.97
CA PRO A 164 8.15 14.65 4.59
C PRO A 164 9.33 15.64 4.52
N ASP A 165 10.44 15.22 3.91
CA ASP A 165 11.71 15.98 3.84
C ASP A 165 11.62 17.31 3.07
N ASN A 166 10.48 17.63 2.45
CA ASN A 166 10.31 18.84 1.65
C ASN A 166 9.38 19.85 2.34
N GLU A 167 9.99 20.86 2.96
CA GLU A 167 9.36 22.07 3.49
C GLU A 167 8.77 23.00 2.40
N LEU A 168 8.94 22.65 1.11
CA LEU A 168 8.77 23.56 -0.02
C LEU A 168 7.32 23.97 -0.36
N HIS A 169 6.30 23.36 0.25
CA HIS A 169 4.90 23.80 0.07
C HIS A 169 4.12 23.80 1.39
N GLN A 170 4.69 24.43 2.42
CA GLN A 170 3.94 24.80 3.62
C GLN A 170 3.11 26.07 3.33
N GLU A 171 1.94 25.95 2.71
CA GLU A 171 0.95 27.02 2.86
C GLU A 171 0.40 26.98 4.28
N LYS A 172 0.75 28.01 5.05
CA LYS A 172 0.19 28.29 6.38
C LYS A 172 -1.29 28.64 6.24
N GLY A 173 -2.14 27.62 6.16
CA GLY A 173 -3.59 27.72 6.15
C GLY A 173 -4.20 26.74 7.14
N GLN A 174 -5.23 27.18 7.85
CA GLN A 174 -5.90 26.45 8.94
C GLN A 174 -6.21 25.00 8.57
N ALA A 175 -5.72 24.07 9.40
CA ALA A 175 -5.94 22.63 9.24
C ALA A 175 -7.41 22.27 9.49
N PHE A 176 -8.22 22.25 8.43
CA PHE A 176 -9.55 21.64 8.43
C PHE A 176 -9.49 20.28 7.71
N GLY A 177 -9.22 19.20 8.48
CA GLY A 177 -9.45 17.80 8.10
C GLY A 177 -8.35 17.06 7.30
N ARG A 178 -8.24 15.75 7.60
CA ARG A 178 -7.36 14.72 6.97
C ARG A 178 -5.86 15.01 7.09
N ASN A 179 -5.36 15.06 8.31
CA ASN A 179 -3.92 15.03 8.57
C ASN A 179 -3.45 13.58 8.40
N ILE A 180 -2.94 13.21 7.23
CA ILE A 180 -2.34 11.89 7.07
C ILE A 180 -1.11 11.80 7.98
N LEU A 181 -1.20 10.99 9.02
CA LEU A 181 -0.08 10.69 9.91
C LEU A 181 0.79 9.64 9.24
N THR A 182 1.99 10.06 8.83
CA THR A 182 3.00 9.15 8.30
C THR A 182 3.93 8.68 9.40
N ALA A 183 4.19 7.38 9.41
CA ALA A 183 5.14 6.75 10.31
C ALA A 183 6.29 6.13 9.53
N ARG A 184 7.40 5.82 10.18
CA ARG A 184 8.51 5.03 9.65
C ARG A 184 8.72 3.78 10.49
N LEU A 185 9.11 2.70 9.83
CA LEU A 185 9.61 1.52 10.52
C LEU A 185 11.06 1.74 10.96
N ILE A 186 11.42 1.27 12.15
CA ILE A 186 12.79 1.25 12.68
C ILE A 186 13.04 -0.17 13.13
N ASP A 187 14.13 -0.81 12.68
CA ASP A 187 14.54 -2.15 13.10
C ASP A 187 13.45 -3.23 13.01
N ASN A 188 12.72 -3.25 11.90
CA ASN A 188 11.53 -4.08 11.63
C ASN A 188 10.35 -3.85 12.58
N GLU A 189 10.31 -2.70 13.25
CA GLU A 189 9.29 -2.41 14.24
C GLU A 189 8.63 -1.05 14.02
N TRP A 190 7.39 -0.96 14.49
CA TRP A 190 6.65 0.28 14.65
C TRP A 190 5.94 0.30 15.99
N GLN A 191 6.00 1.47 16.63
CA GLN A 191 5.38 1.69 17.94
C GLN A 191 4.53 2.94 17.92
N GLY A 192 3.42 2.89 18.65
CA GLY A 192 2.48 3.99 18.73
C GLY A 192 1.41 3.81 19.79
N GLY A 193 0.34 4.59 19.65
CA GLY A 193 -0.80 4.54 20.54
C GLY A 193 -2.13 4.55 19.79
N LEU A 194 -3.14 3.92 20.39
CA LEU A 194 -4.54 4.06 20.01
C LEU A 194 -5.25 4.88 21.08
N PHE A 195 -5.91 5.95 20.65
CA PHE A 195 -6.62 6.89 21.51
C PHE A 195 -8.11 6.86 21.16
N VAL A 196 -8.95 6.45 22.09
CA VAL A 196 -10.40 6.36 21.90
C VAL A 196 -11.09 7.58 22.48
N TYR A 197 -11.77 8.36 21.63
CA TYR A 197 -12.39 9.64 21.99
C TYR A 197 -13.91 9.55 22.16
N ASP A 198 -14.55 8.66 21.41
CA ASP A 198 -15.99 8.52 21.39
C ASP A 198 -16.48 7.86 22.70
N PRO A 199 -17.37 8.52 23.49
CA PRO A 199 -17.77 8.00 24.80
C PRO A 199 -18.45 6.63 24.75
N GLU A 200 -19.18 6.30 23.68
CA GLU A 200 -19.81 4.99 23.55
C GLU A 200 -18.77 3.91 23.23
N ASP A 201 -17.81 4.22 22.34
CA ASP A 201 -16.70 3.31 22.07
C ASP A 201 -15.76 3.11 23.29
N GLN A 202 -15.72 4.05 24.23
CA GLN A 202 -14.94 3.90 25.47
C GLN A 202 -15.59 2.92 26.46
N LYS A 203 -16.91 2.72 26.41
CA LYS A 203 -17.62 1.75 27.26
C LYS A 203 -17.41 0.31 26.80
N ASP A 204 -17.32 0.09 25.48
CA ASP A 204 -17.02 -1.20 24.85
C ASP A 204 -16.10 -1.02 23.64
N ASP A 205 -14.79 -1.08 23.89
CA ASP A 205 -13.77 -0.85 22.87
C ASP A 205 -13.42 -2.07 22.02
N ARG A 206 -14.10 -3.22 22.20
CA ARG A 206 -13.74 -4.46 21.48
C ARG A 206 -13.77 -4.28 19.97
N ASN A 207 -14.79 -3.57 19.47
CA ASN A 207 -14.90 -3.26 18.05
C ASN A 207 -13.86 -2.23 17.60
N VAL A 208 -13.53 -1.26 18.45
CA VAL A 208 -12.47 -0.29 18.16
C VAL A 208 -11.13 -0.98 18.02
N ARG A 209 -10.75 -1.83 18.98
CA ARG A 209 -9.50 -2.59 18.94
C ARG A 209 -9.44 -3.53 17.74
N LYS A 210 -10.54 -4.25 17.44
CA LYS A 210 -10.63 -5.10 16.25
C LYS A 210 -10.45 -4.31 14.95
N ASN A 211 -11.11 -3.15 14.83
CA ASN A 211 -11.02 -2.30 13.64
C ASN A 211 -9.62 -1.65 13.51
N ALA A 212 -9.06 -1.17 14.62
CA ALA A 212 -7.71 -0.63 14.68
C ALA A 212 -6.68 -1.70 14.29
N HIS A 213 -6.78 -2.91 14.85
CA HIS A 213 -5.92 -4.04 14.51
C HIS A 213 -5.97 -4.35 13.02
N ALA A 214 -7.17 -4.50 12.45
CA ALA A 214 -7.32 -4.87 11.05
C ALA A 214 -6.86 -3.77 10.08
N ALA A 215 -7.17 -2.49 10.38
CA ALA A 215 -6.76 -1.38 9.51
C ALA A 215 -5.25 -1.10 9.62
N LEU A 216 -4.69 -1.15 10.83
CA LEU A 216 -3.27 -0.97 11.05
C LEU A 216 -2.46 -2.11 10.44
N SER A 217 -2.88 -3.36 10.63
CA SER A 217 -2.21 -4.52 10.02
C SER A 217 -2.11 -4.37 8.51
N ARG A 218 -3.19 -3.95 7.83
CA ARG A 218 -3.16 -3.65 6.40
C ARG A 218 -2.19 -2.54 6.06
N ALA A 219 -2.21 -1.42 6.79
CA ALA A 219 -1.35 -0.28 6.54
C ALA A 219 0.14 -0.62 6.68
N VAL A 220 0.51 -1.31 7.77
CA VAL A 220 1.91 -1.64 8.05
C VAL A 220 2.41 -2.75 7.10
N LEU A 221 1.63 -3.82 6.85
CA LEU A 221 2.00 -4.87 5.88
C LEU A 221 2.12 -4.32 4.46
N ALA A 222 1.20 -3.46 4.02
CA ALA A 222 1.27 -2.84 2.71
C ALA A 222 2.55 -1.99 2.52
N SER A 223 3.05 -1.37 3.60
CA SER A 223 4.27 -0.57 3.53
C SER A 223 5.53 -1.39 3.25
N VAL A 224 5.50 -2.68 3.56
CA VAL A 224 6.64 -3.61 3.44
C VAL A 224 6.47 -4.65 2.35
N LEU A 225 5.47 -4.51 1.47
CA LEU A 225 5.24 -5.40 0.33
C LEU A 225 6.52 -5.51 -0.54
N PRO A 226 7.14 -6.69 -0.69
CA PRO A 226 8.30 -6.82 -1.54
C PRO A 226 7.99 -6.60 -3.04
N GLY A 227 9.01 -6.27 -3.81
CA GLY A 227 8.89 -6.02 -5.25
C GLY A 227 8.54 -4.57 -5.58
N PHE A 228 7.38 -4.33 -6.20
CA PHE A 228 6.92 -2.99 -6.55
C PHE A 228 5.85 -2.49 -5.59
N ARG A 229 6.00 -1.24 -5.12
CA ARG A 229 5.00 -0.55 -4.29
C ARG A 229 4.69 0.81 -4.88
N CYS A 230 3.42 1.20 -4.85
CA CYS A 230 2.99 2.56 -5.19
C CYS A 230 2.15 3.15 -4.05
N ARG A 231 2.49 4.35 -3.62
CA ARG A 231 1.74 5.10 -2.60
C ARG A 231 1.13 6.31 -3.25
N VAL A 232 -0.16 6.49 -3.03
CA VAL A 232 -0.90 7.68 -3.43
C VAL A 232 -1.52 8.23 -2.16
N TYR A 233 -1.14 9.44 -1.78
CA TYR A 233 -1.62 10.07 -0.57
C TYR A 233 -1.60 11.59 -0.70
N ARG A 234 -2.24 12.29 0.22
CA ARG A 234 -2.18 13.74 0.31
C ARG A 234 -1.31 14.14 1.50
N PRO A 235 -0.08 14.66 1.29
CA PRO A 235 0.75 15.11 2.39
C PRO A 235 0.05 16.21 3.21
N ASN A 236 0.49 16.40 4.45
CA ASN A 236 -0.03 17.45 5.30
C ASN A 236 0.12 18.82 4.63
N GLN A 237 -0.87 19.71 4.77
CA GLN A 237 -0.90 21.08 4.19
C GLN A 237 -0.98 21.17 2.66
N TYR A 238 -1.08 20.04 1.95
CA TYR A 238 -1.33 20.06 0.50
C TYR A 238 -2.76 20.50 0.17
N ASP A 239 -2.90 21.21 -0.96
CA ASP A 239 -4.18 21.51 -1.59
C ASP A 239 -5.04 20.23 -1.73
N GLN A 240 -6.35 20.35 -1.56
CA GLN A 240 -7.27 19.21 -1.66
C GLN A 240 -7.23 18.52 -3.04
N ARG A 241 -6.82 19.25 -4.07
CA ARG A 241 -6.64 18.84 -5.47
C ARG A 241 -5.24 18.31 -5.76
N ALA A 242 -4.37 18.19 -4.76
CA ALA A 242 -3.03 17.65 -4.93
C ALA A 242 -2.90 16.24 -4.33
N ARG A 243 -2.12 15.38 -4.97
CA ARG A 243 -1.73 14.06 -4.48
C ARG A 243 -0.24 13.85 -4.69
N ARG A 244 0.43 13.31 -3.70
CA ARG A 244 1.77 12.76 -3.86
C ARG A 244 1.66 11.31 -4.30
N VAL A 245 2.40 10.97 -5.35
CA VAL A 245 2.64 9.60 -5.78
C VAL A 245 4.09 9.26 -5.51
N GLU A 246 4.32 8.13 -4.85
CA GLU A 246 5.66 7.59 -4.65
C GLU A 246 5.69 6.13 -5.06
N MET A 247 6.71 5.78 -5.82
CA MET A 247 6.95 4.45 -6.33
C MET A 247 8.27 3.93 -5.82
N PHE A 248 8.23 2.65 -5.41
CA PHE A 248 9.37 1.94 -4.87
C PHE A 248 9.52 0.63 -5.61
N LEU A 249 10.75 0.30 -5.95
CA LEU A 249 11.14 -0.96 -6.53
C LEU A 249 12.24 -1.58 -5.67
N ASP A 250 11.99 -2.81 -5.22
CA ASP A 250 12.91 -3.48 -4.31
C ASP A 250 14.29 -3.70 -4.94
N PRO A 251 15.36 -3.66 -4.13
CA PRO A 251 16.72 -3.86 -4.63
C PRO A 251 16.96 -5.19 -5.34
N SER A 252 16.19 -6.24 -5.00
CA SER A 252 16.27 -7.54 -5.69
C SER A 252 15.84 -7.46 -7.16
N ILE A 253 14.89 -6.58 -7.49
CA ILE A 253 14.49 -6.32 -8.88
C ILE A 253 15.51 -5.38 -9.53
N LEU A 254 16.00 -4.36 -8.82
CA LEU A 254 17.06 -3.48 -9.34
C LEU A 254 18.34 -4.25 -9.72
N ALA A 255 18.72 -5.25 -8.91
CA ALA A 255 19.86 -6.11 -9.19
C ALA A 255 19.67 -6.90 -10.50
N GLN A 256 18.44 -7.36 -10.79
CA GLN A 256 18.11 -8.02 -12.06
C GLN A 256 18.14 -7.05 -13.25
N LEU A 257 17.89 -5.76 -13.01
CA LEU A 257 18.00 -4.71 -14.02
C LEU A 257 19.44 -4.24 -14.25
N HIS A 258 20.43 -4.82 -13.57
CA HIS A 258 21.87 -4.50 -13.72
C HIS A 258 22.20 -3.00 -13.61
N GLY A 259 21.47 -2.26 -12.77
CA GLY A 259 21.71 -0.82 -12.55
C GLY A 259 21.18 0.09 -13.67
N VAL A 260 20.35 -0.43 -14.59
CA VAL A 260 19.67 0.39 -15.59
C VAL A 260 18.50 1.15 -14.95
N ASP A 261 18.48 2.47 -15.11
CA ASP A 261 17.36 3.32 -14.72
C ASP A 261 16.06 2.82 -15.39
N LEU A 262 15.02 2.54 -14.59
CA LEU A 262 13.72 2.15 -15.13
C LEU A 262 12.94 3.39 -15.52
N ILE A 263 12.82 3.63 -16.81
CA ILE A 263 12.00 4.69 -17.41
C ILE A 263 10.61 4.14 -17.72
N PHE A 264 9.56 4.91 -17.40
CA PHE A 264 8.17 4.55 -17.65
C PHE A 264 7.36 5.79 -18.07
N LYS A 265 6.21 5.58 -18.70
CA LYS A 265 5.28 6.65 -19.07
C LYS A 265 4.39 7.01 -17.87
N VAL A 266 4.36 8.26 -17.45
CA VAL A 266 3.44 8.69 -16.39
C VAL A 266 2.01 8.58 -16.95
N PRO A 267 1.12 7.81 -16.31
CA PRO A 267 -0.23 7.62 -16.82
C PRO A 267 -0.99 8.95 -16.85
N GLN A 268 -1.70 9.21 -17.96
CA GLN A 268 -2.67 10.31 -18.04
C GLN A 268 -4.01 9.82 -17.49
N ILE A 269 -4.49 10.45 -16.41
CA ILE A 269 -5.65 9.97 -15.66
C ILE A 269 -6.62 11.14 -15.49
N GLY A 270 -7.89 10.92 -15.78
CA GLY A 270 -8.95 11.93 -15.91
C GLY A 270 -8.78 13.16 -15.00
N GLY A 271 -8.41 14.29 -15.60
CA GLY A 271 -8.31 15.61 -14.96
C GLY A 271 -7.05 15.87 -14.11
N TRP A 272 -6.21 14.85 -13.88
CA TRP A 272 -4.93 14.99 -13.18
C TRP A 272 -3.80 15.36 -14.17
N ARG A 273 -3.03 16.39 -13.84
CA ARG A 273 -1.75 16.69 -14.49
C ARG A 273 -0.61 16.39 -13.53
N ALA A 274 0.40 15.71 -14.05
CA ALA A 274 1.61 15.46 -13.30
C ALA A 274 2.46 16.74 -13.28
N HIS A 275 2.68 17.28 -12.09
CA HIS A 275 3.78 18.20 -11.85
C HIS A 275 4.90 17.38 -11.22
N VAL A 276 5.90 17.05 -12.01
CA VAL A 276 7.02 16.24 -11.54
C VAL A 276 7.86 17.10 -10.60
N ILE A 277 7.66 16.90 -9.28
CA ILE A 277 8.52 17.48 -8.26
C ILE A 277 9.67 16.51 -8.03
N HIS A 278 10.85 16.87 -8.53
CA HIS A 278 12.07 16.11 -8.29
C HIS A 278 12.44 16.17 -6.80
N PRO A 279 12.44 15.04 -6.06
CA PRO A 279 12.74 15.04 -4.62
C PRO A 279 14.22 15.23 -4.32
N HIS A 280 15.09 15.03 -5.32
CA HIS A 280 16.53 15.16 -5.17
C HIS A 280 17.08 15.90 -6.39
N ARG A 281 18.02 16.83 -6.17
CA ARG A 281 18.88 17.40 -7.20
C ARG A 281 19.68 16.27 -7.88
N TYR A 282 19.09 15.59 -8.84
CA TYR A 282 19.80 14.83 -9.86
C TYR A 282 19.15 15.15 -11.20
N ALA A 283 20.03 15.53 -12.12
CA ALA A 283 19.76 16.30 -13.31
C ALA A 283 18.90 15.59 -14.35
N GLY A 284 18.23 16.39 -15.18
CA GLY A 284 17.82 15.98 -16.52
C GLY A 284 16.31 15.89 -16.76
N LEU A 285 15.58 17.00 -16.58
CA LEU A 285 14.38 17.21 -17.40
C LEU A 285 14.85 17.43 -18.83
N ASN A 286 14.86 16.37 -19.63
CA ASN A 286 14.54 16.55 -21.03
C ASN A 286 13.04 16.81 -21.07
N GLU A 287 12.67 18.09 -21.13
CA GLU A 287 11.39 18.53 -21.68
C GLU A 287 11.31 17.96 -23.11
N VAL A 288 10.74 16.77 -23.25
CA VAL A 288 10.19 16.34 -24.53
C VAL A 288 8.70 16.69 -24.50
N PRO A 289 8.20 17.52 -25.43
CA PRO A 289 6.91 18.22 -25.27
C PRO A 289 5.66 17.34 -25.19
N ASP A 290 5.72 16.04 -25.48
CA ASP A 290 4.49 15.31 -25.81
C ASP A 290 4.02 14.27 -24.78
N GLU A 291 4.89 13.73 -23.90
CA GLU A 291 4.44 12.76 -22.87
C GLU A 291 5.30 12.81 -21.60
N PRO A 292 4.72 13.07 -20.40
CA PRO A 292 5.48 13.05 -19.16
C PRO A 292 6.00 11.62 -18.90
N SER A 293 7.32 11.47 -18.88
CA SER A 293 7.98 10.22 -18.47
C SER A 293 8.50 10.34 -17.04
N GLY A 294 8.52 9.22 -16.33
CA GLY A 294 9.15 9.09 -15.02
C GLY A 294 10.34 8.15 -15.09
N ARG A 295 11.25 8.28 -14.13
CA ARG A 295 12.48 7.49 -14.03
C ARG A 295 12.68 7.07 -12.59
N LEU A 296 12.69 5.77 -12.31
CA LEU A 296 13.10 5.27 -11.00
C LEU A 296 14.63 5.31 -10.93
N HIS A 297 15.12 6.12 -10.00
CA HIS A 297 16.54 6.20 -9.67
C HIS A 297 16.76 5.48 -8.34
N ASP A 298 17.68 4.52 -8.30
CA ASP A 298 17.88 3.62 -7.15
C ASP A 298 16.58 3.01 -6.60
N GLY A 299 15.66 2.65 -7.51
CA GLY A 299 14.36 2.08 -7.18
C GLY A 299 13.37 3.03 -6.53
N PHE A 300 13.58 4.34 -6.62
CA PHE A 300 12.62 5.32 -6.12
C PHE A 300 12.24 6.35 -7.17
N TRP A 301 10.96 6.72 -7.18
CA TRP A 301 10.46 7.88 -7.90
C TRP A 301 9.29 8.50 -7.14
N ALA A 302 9.16 9.82 -7.21
CA ALA A 302 7.98 10.51 -6.69
C ALA A 302 7.56 11.67 -7.59
N CYS A 303 6.28 12.02 -7.54
CA CYS A 303 5.74 13.21 -8.16
C CYS A 303 4.54 13.76 -7.38
N ASP A 304 4.18 15.01 -7.64
CA ASP A 304 2.93 15.58 -7.15
C ASP A 304 1.97 15.77 -8.33
N LEU A 305 0.80 15.16 -8.25
CA LEU A 305 -0.28 15.29 -9.21
C LEU A 305 -1.21 16.42 -8.75
N TYR A 306 -1.62 17.28 -9.67
CA TYR A 306 -2.59 18.34 -9.41
C TYR A 306 -3.80 18.20 -10.34
N PHE A 307 -4.99 18.29 -9.77
CA PHE A 307 -6.23 18.27 -10.53
C PHE A 307 -6.54 19.68 -11.05
N HIS A 308 -6.62 19.84 -12.37
CA HIS A 308 -6.99 21.11 -12.99
C HIS A 308 -8.49 21.16 -13.30
N PRO A 309 -9.25 22.10 -12.70
CA PRO A 309 -10.70 22.21 -12.90
C PRO A 309 -11.12 22.74 -14.30
N GLY A 310 -10.17 23.03 -15.20
CA GLY A 310 -10.44 23.54 -16.55
C GLY A 310 -11.04 22.52 -17.53
N HIS A 311 -11.33 21.30 -17.08
CA HIS A 311 -12.04 20.27 -17.85
C HIS A 311 -13.41 20.04 -17.20
N SER A 312 -14.33 20.97 -17.43
CA SER A 312 -15.73 20.84 -17.04
C SER A 312 -16.29 19.53 -17.61
N GLY A 313 -16.63 18.58 -16.73
CA GLY A 313 -17.23 17.29 -17.09
C GLY A 313 -16.37 16.05 -16.81
N VAL A 314 -15.11 16.20 -16.36
CA VAL A 314 -14.29 15.04 -15.94
C VAL A 314 -14.36 14.87 -14.43
N GLU A 315 -14.96 13.76 -13.98
CA GLU A 315 -14.90 13.37 -12.56
C GLU A 315 -13.43 13.14 -12.15
N GLN A 316 -13.05 13.68 -10.98
CA GLN A 316 -11.72 13.47 -10.42
C GLN A 316 -11.50 11.98 -10.16
N ALA A 317 -10.54 11.38 -10.85
CA ALA A 317 -10.17 9.98 -10.60
C ALA A 317 -9.77 9.78 -9.14
N SER A 318 -10.21 8.68 -8.55
CA SER A 318 -9.96 8.38 -7.14
C SER A 318 -8.51 7.98 -6.90
N ASP A 319 -8.06 8.02 -5.64
CA ASP A 319 -6.73 7.50 -5.26
C ASP A 319 -6.56 6.02 -5.65
N PHE A 320 -7.67 5.26 -5.70
CA PHE A 320 -7.68 3.88 -6.16
C PHE A 320 -7.35 3.77 -7.66
N ASP A 321 -7.95 4.63 -8.48
CA ASP A 321 -7.75 4.66 -9.94
C ASP A 321 -6.35 5.16 -10.29
N LEU A 322 -5.87 6.19 -9.57
CA LEU A 322 -4.49 6.66 -9.67
C LEU A 322 -3.51 5.51 -9.46
N LYS A 323 -3.64 4.82 -8.34
CA LYS A 323 -2.75 3.70 -7.99
C LYS A 323 -2.86 2.55 -9.00
N MET A 324 -4.06 2.24 -9.50
CA MET A 324 -4.27 1.23 -10.54
C MET A 324 -3.51 1.53 -11.83
N ALA A 325 -3.53 2.77 -12.28
CA ALA A 325 -2.83 3.16 -13.49
C ALA A 325 -1.30 3.04 -13.33
N PHE A 326 -0.74 3.46 -12.20
CA PHE A 326 0.70 3.31 -11.94
C PHE A 326 1.14 1.85 -11.83
N TYR A 327 0.35 1.00 -11.15
CA TYR A 327 0.61 -0.44 -11.13
C TYR A 327 0.53 -1.07 -12.52
N GLY A 328 -0.44 -0.66 -13.34
CA GLY A 328 -0.59 -1.13 -14.72
C GLY A 328 0.64 -0.82 -15.58
N VAL A 329 1.06 0.45 -15.58
CA VAL A 329 2.27 0.88 -16.29
C VAL A 329 3.51 0.12 -15.82
N MET A 330 3.69 -0.03 -14.50
CA MET A 330 4.87 -0.71 -13.98
C MET A 330 4.87 -2.21 -14.29
N ARG A 331 3.71 -2.86 -14.24
CA ARG A 331 3.57 -4.27 -14.62
C ARG A 331 3.97 -4.49 -16.08
N GLU A 332 3.49 -3.66 -16.99
CA GLU A 332 3.86 -3.72 -18.41
C GLU A 332 5.36 -3.51 -18.58
N ARG A 333 5.90 -2.49 -17.93
CA ARG A 333 7.32 -2.14 -18.05
C ARG A 333 8.25 -3.22 -17.51
N LEU A 334 7.95 -3.79 -16.35
CA LEU A 334 8.74 -4.89 -15.77
C LEU A 334 8.66 -6.15 -16.63
N ARG A 335 7.49 -6.47 -17.21
CA ARG A 335 7.35 -7.58 -18.15
C ARG A 335 8.17 -7.38 -19.42
N GLU A 336 8.22 -6.17 -19.96
CA GLU A 336 9.07 -5.84 -21.12
C GLU A 336 10.55 -6.05 -20.82
N MET A 337 11.03 -5.58 -19.67
CA MET A 337 12.45 -5.57 -19.34
C MET A 337 12.98 -6.92 -18.85
N LEU A 338 12.18 -7.66 -18.08
CA LEU A 338 12.60 -8.88 -17.38
C LEU A 338 11.89 -10.15 -17.91
N GLY A 339 10.97 -10.00 -18.87
CA GLY A 339 10.09 -11.08 -19.32
C GLY A 339 9.17 -11.56 -18.19
N ASN A 340 8.61 -12.77 -18.33
CA ASN A 340 7.80 -13.40 -17.27
C ASN A 340 8.63 -13.82 -16.04
N ALA A 341 9.94 -13.59 -16.04
CA ALA A 341 10.83 -13.94 -14.92
C ALA A 341 10.84 -12.87 -13.79
N ALA A 342 10.31 -11.67 -14.05
CA ALA A 342 10.36 -10.48 -13.19
C ALA A 342 9.69 -10.60 -11.81
N HIS A 343 8.82 -11.60 -11.64
CA HIS A 343 7.88 -11.66 -10.52
C HIS A 343 8.04 -12.91 -9.65
N ARG A 344 9.14 -13.65 -9.86
CA ARG A 344 9.42 -14.91 -9.15
C ARG A 344 9.51 -14.66 -7.64
N LEU A 345 8.57 -15.25 -6.90
CA LEU A 345 8.72 -15.59 -5.49
C LEU A 345 9.79 -16.68 -5.32
#